data_AF-A0A293LHI0-F1
#
_entry.id   AF-A0A293LHI0-F1
#
_cell.length_a   1.000
_cell.length_b   1.000
_cell.length_c   1.000
_cell.angle_alpha   90.00
_cell.angle_beta   90.00
_cell.angle_gamma   90.00
#
_symmetry.space_group_name_H-M   'P 1'
#
loop_
_entity.id
_entity.type
_entity.pdbx_description
1 polymer ?
#
loop_
_entity_poly.entity_id
_entity_poly.type
_entity_poly.pdbx_seq_one_letter_code
_entity_poly.pdbx_strand_id
1 'polypeptide(L)'
;MHVLALCQGNIQDATLWLMDRCPRLPPGHPLLSYRYPECHRWSREEIELYQEALNTFDKDFFNVAGKVGSKNVKQCIEFYYVWKKVAPDEYRRLRCLRRRREQDGLLQSQEDAAAAVPLETSPPRTAQDPLSTAPLPVQIVEQVPPQEFPCKLCGRVF
;
A
#
# COMPACT_ATOMS: atom_id res chain seq x y z
N MET A 1 24.56 -1.88 -13.51
CA MET A 1 25.20 -3.10 -14.05
C MET A 1 24.92 -3.35 -15.53
N HIS A 2 23.79 -2.94 -16.11
CA HIS A 2 23.49 -3.20 -17.53
C HIS A 2 24.42 -2.49 -18.53
N VAL A 3 24.73 -1.19 -18.35
CA VAL A 3 25.60 -0.43 -19.28
C VAL A 3 27.02 -0.99 -19.30
N LEU A 4 27.57 -1.33 -18.13
CA LEU A 4 28.91 -1.93 -18.04
C LEU A 4 28.98 -3.31 -18.74
N ALA A 5 27.89 -4.10 -18.66
CA ALA A 5 27.79 -5.37 -19.38
C ALA A 5 27.75 -5.18 -20.90
N LEU A 6 27.05 -4.14 -21.39
CA LEU A 6 27.04 -3.77 -22.81
C LEU A 6 28.42 -3.32 -23.29
N CYS A 7 29.19 -2.62 -22.43
CA CYS A 7 30.56 -2.21 -22.70
C CYS A 7 31.60 -3.31 -22.41
N GLN A 8 31.20 -4.56 -22.16
CA GLN A 8 32.09 -5.71 -21.90
C GLN A 8 33.10 -5.46 -20.76
N GLY A 9 32.73 -4.65 -19.76
CA GLY A 9 33.62 -4.28 -18.67
C GLY A 9 34.54 -3.09 -18.95
N ASN A 10 34.44 -2.43 -20.11
CA ASN A 10 35.16 -1.17 -20.35
C ASN A 10 34.49 -0.02 -19.57
N ILE A 11 35.16 0.40 -18.50
CA ILE A 11 34.68 1.45 -17.60
C ILE A 11 34.65 2.81 -18.29
N GLN A 12 35.59 3.10 -19.19
CA GLN A 12 35.67 4.40 -19.85
C GLN A 12 34.47 4.59 -20.79
N ASP A 13 34.20 3.61 -21.64
CA ASP A 13 33.05 3.64 -22.55
C ASP A 13 31.73 3.66 -21.77
N ALA A 14 31.61 2.84 -20.72
CA ALA A 14 30.43 2.84 -19.87
C ALA A 14 30.21 4.21 -19.20
N THR A 15 31.29 4.88 -18.78
CA THR A 15 31.21 6.22 -18.19
C THR A 15 30.76 7.24 -19.23
N LEU A 16 31.32 7.21 -20.45
CA LEU A 16 30.90 8.09 -21.53
C LEU A 16 29.41 7.89 -21.88
N TRP A 17 28.94 6.65 -21.91
CA TRP A 17 27.53 6.32 -22.16
C TRP A 17 26.60 6.81 -21.06
N LEU A 18 27.04 6.80 -19.80
CA LEU A 18 26.27 7.31 -18.67
C LEU A 18 26.22 8.85 -18.62
N MET A 19 27.24 9.52 -19.14
CA MET A 19 27.30 10.98 -19.20
C MET A 19 26.47 11.58 -20.35
N ASP A 20 26.07 10.76 -21.32
CA ASP A 20 25.24 11.21 -22.44
C ASP A 20 23.77 11.42 -22.02
N ARG A 21 23.11 12.46 -22.55
CA ARG A 21 21.74 12.82 -22.13
C ARG A 21 20.67 11.80 -22.57
N CYS A 22 21.00 10.96 -23.54
CA CYS A 22 20.19 9.85 -24.01
C CYS A 22 21.10 8.65 -24.30
N PRO A 23 21.35 7.75 -23.32
CA PRO A 23 22.16 6.56 -23.57
C PRO A 23 21.54 5.71 -24.68
N ARG A 24 22.31 5.49 -25.75
CA ARG A 24 21.89 4.74 -26.93
C ARG A 24 21.81 3.24 -26.61
N LEU A 25 20.67 2.83 -26.06
CA LEU A 25 20.35 1.42 -25.86
C LEU A 25 19.88 0.81 -27.19
N PRO A 26 20.29 -0.43 -27.54
CA PRO A 26 19.81 -1.12 -28.73
C PRO A 26 18.27 -1.26 -28.74
N PRO A 27 17.61 -1.26 -29.92
CA PRO A 27 16.18 -1.49 -30.02
C PRO A 27 15.80 -2.83 -29.38
N GLY A 28 14.80 -2.84 -28.50
CA GLY A 28 14.34 -4.03 -27.78
C GLY A 28 15.15 -4.39 -26.52
N HIS A 29 16.10 -3.55 -26.09
CA HIS A 29 16.83 -3.81 -24.86
C HIS A 29 15.90 -3.77 -23.62
N PRO A 30 15.99 -4.71 -22.66
CA PRO A 30 15.10 -4.77 -21.49
C PRO A 30 15.06 -3.48 -20.66
N LEU A 31 16.16 -2.71 -20.65
CA LEU A 31 16.21 -1.40 -20.00
C LEU A 31 15.29 -0.34 -20.61
N LEU A 32 14.94 -0.45 -21.90
CA LEU A 32 14.00 0.49 -22.52
C LEU A 32 12.59 0.33 -21.94
N SER A 33 12.20 -0.90 -21.60
CA SER A 33 10.92 -1.21 -20.94
C SER A 33 11.01 -1.18 -19.41
N TYR A 34 12.21 -1.32 -18.85
CA TYR A 34 12.41 -1.36 -17.41
C TYR A 34 12.29 0.04 -16.82
N ARG A 35 11.12 0.34 -16.25
CA ARG A 35 11.01 1.46 -15.31
C ARG A 35 11.65 1.07 -14.00
N TYR A 36 12.64 1.84 -13.58
CA TYR A 36 13.15 1.76 -12.23
C TYR A 36 11.97 2.02 -11.26
N PRO A 37 11.75 1.19 -10.22
CA PRO A 37 10.62 1.36 -9.28
C PRO A 37 10.59 2.75 -8.63
N GLU A 38 11.77 3.34 -8.44
CA GLU A 38 11.97 4.67 -7.87
C GLU A 38 11.74 5.83 -8.87
N CYS A 39 11.37 5.55 -10.13
CA CYS A 39 11.20 6.57 -11.17
C CYS A 39 9.85 7.31 -11.06
N HIS A 40 9.02 6.98 -10.07
CA HIS A 40 7.81 7.73 -9.78
C HIS A 40 8.21 9.02 -9.05
N ARG A 41 8.35 10.10 -9.82
CA ARG A 41 8.57 11.43 -9.26
C ARG A 41 7.37 11.79 -8.38
N TRP A 42 7.64 11.97 -7.09
CA TRP A 42 6.71 12.55 -6.12
C TRP A 42 7.01 14.04 -6.02
N SER A 43 6.02 14.89 -6.33
CA SER A 43 6.14 16.33 -6.10
C SER A 43 6.03 16.64 -4.61
N ARG A 44 6.43 17.85 -4.19
CA ARG A 44 6.30 18.24 -2.79
C ARG A 44 4.83 18.23 -2.35
N GLU A 45 3.95 18.75 -3.21
CA GLU A 45 2.51 18.82 -2.97
C GLU A 45 1.91 17.41 -2.82
N GLU A 46 2.33 16.46 -3.66
CA GLU A 46 1.90 15.06 -3.55
C GLU A 46 2.36 14.40 -2.25
N ILE A 47 3.58 14.72 -1.79
CA ILE A 47 4.12 14.20 -0.53
C ILE A 47 3.32 14.75 0.66
N GLU A 48 3.02 16.04 0.67
CA GLU A 48 2.23 16.68 1.72
C GLU A 48 0.82 16.09 1.81
N LEU A 49 0.13 15.95 0.67
CA LEU A 49 -1.18 15.30 0.58
C LEU A 49 -1.14 13.85 1.07
N TYR A 50 -0.09 13.11 0.71
CA TYR A 50 0.12 11.74 1.15
C TYR A 50 0.33 11.62 2.67
N GLN A 51 1.14 12.50 3.26
CA GLN A 51 1.37 12.53 4.70
C GLN A 51 0.10 12.86 5.47
N GLU A 52 -0.66 13.85 5.00
CA GLU A 52 -1.95 14.20 5.58
C GLU A 52 -2.94 13.03 5.48
N ALA A 53 -2.98 12.35 4.34
CA ALA A 53 -3.80 11.17 4.14
C ALA A 53 -3.42 10.02 5.07
N LEU A 54 -2.13 9.74 5.25
CA LEU A 54 -1.64 8.74 6.21
C LEU A 54 -2.03 9.09 7.65
N ASN A 55 -2.01 10.36 8.04
CA ASN A 55 -2.44 10.79 9.38
C ASN A 55 -3.95 10.61 9.61
N THR A 56 -4.76 10.73 8.56
CA THR A 56 -6.22 10.57 8.65
C THR A 56 -6.64 9.10 8.58
N PHE A 57 -6.19 8.39 7.54
CA PHE A 57 -6.67 7.05 7.15
C PHE A 57 -5.70 5.91 7.50
N ASP A 58 -4.55 6.22 8.13
CA ASP A 58 -3.48 5.27 8.42
C ASP A 58 -3.02 4.49 7.17
N LYS A 59 -3.06 3.15 7.22
CA LYS A 59 -2.62 2.25 6.16
C LYS A 59 -3.75 1.84 5.21
N ASP A 60 -4.87 2.57 5.22
CA ASP A 60 -5.90 2.38 4.20
C ASP A 60 -5.47 3.03 2.89
N PHE A 61 -4.71 2.26 2.10
CA PHE A 61 -4.11 2.78 0.88
C PHE A 61 -5.13 3.06 -0.24
N PHE A 62 -6.37 2.58 -0.14
CA PHE A 62 -7.42 2.95 -1.08
C PHE A 62 -7.85 4.40 -0.85
N ASN A 63 -8.10 4.78 0.40
CA ASN A 63 -8.44 6.15 0.77
C ASN A 63 -7.24 7.10 0.64
N VAL A 64 -6.03 6.63 0.96
CA VAL A 64 -4.81 7.42 0.75
C VAL A 64 -4.57 7.73 -0.73
N ALA A 65 -4.70 6.73 -1.61
CA ALA A 65 -4.61 6.95 -3.06
C ALA A 65 -5.71 7.88 -3.56
N GLY A 66 -6.93 7.75 -3.02
CA GLY A 66 -8.05 8.67 -3.33
C GLY A 66 -7.74 10.12 -2.95
N LYS A 67 -7.10 10.37 -1.81
CA LYS A 67 -6.73 11.72 -1.36
C LYS A 67 -5.56 12.31 -2.17
N VAL A 68 -4.58 11.49 -2.56
CA VAL A 68 -3.47 11.95 -3.43
C VAL A 68 -3.96 12.20 -4.85
N GLY A 69 -4.86 11.37 -5.37
CA GLY A 69 -5.54 11.51 -6.67
C GLY A 69 -4.65 11.25 -7.90
N SER A 70 -3.36 11.58 -7.84
CA SER A 70 -2.41 11.42 -8.96
C SER A 70 -1.64 10.09 -8.95
N LYS A 71 -1.74 9.32 -7.86
CA LYS A 71 -0.97 8.09 -7.64
C LYS A 71 -1.91 6.91 -7.38
N ASN A 72 -1.51 5.75 -7.89
CA ASN A 72 -2.27 4.51 -7.71
C ASN A 72 -1.94 3.84 -6.37
N VAL A 73 -2.83 2.96 -5.88
CA VAL A 73 -2.68 2.27 -4.59
C VAL A 73 -1.32 1.57 -4.46
N LYS A 74 -0.89 0.87 -5.52
CA LYS A 74 0.42 0.21 -5.57
C LYS A 74 1.57 1.20 -5.34
N GLN A 75 1.50 2.38 -5.96
CA GLN A 75 2.54 3.41 -5.86
C GLN A 75 2.55 4.05 -4.46
N CYS A 76 1.38 4.23 -3.84
CA CYS A 76 1.27 4.68 -2.45
C CYS A 76 1.89 3.66 -1.49
N ILE A 77 1.68 2.36 -1.71
CA ILE A 77 2.28 1.29 -0.90
C ILE A 77 3.81 1.27 -1.07
N GLU A 78 4.31 1.37 -2.29
CA GLU A 78 5.75 1.44 -2.56
C GLU A 78 6.37 2.66 -1.84
N PHE A 79 5.74 3.83 -1.98
CA PHE A 79 6.20 5.06 -1.33
C PHE A 79 6.16 4.96 0.20
N TYR A 80 5.19 4.27 0.79
CA TYR A 80 5.15 4.03 2.24
C TYR A 80 6.45 3.41 2.78
N TYR A 81 6.97 2.39 2.09
CA TYR A 81 8.17 1.68 2.53
C TYR A 81 9.45 2.49 2.34
N VAL A 82 9.48 3.38 1.35
CA VAL A 82 10.57 4.35 1.17
C VAL A 82 10.46 5.44 2.24
N TRP A 83 9.32 6.13 2.31
CA TRP A 83 9.06 7.22 3.24
C TRP A 83 9.35 6.83 4.69
N LYS A 84 8.88 5.67 5.17
CA LYS A 84 9.14 5.25 6.56
C LYS A 84 10.63 5.05 6.88
N LYS A 85 11.46 4.76 5.87
CA LYS A 85 12.92 4.59 6.02
C LYS A 85 13.63 5.93 6.01
N VAL A 86 13.22 6.85 5.13
CA VAL A 86 13.87 8.17 4.99
C VAL A 86 13.40 9.19 6.03
N ALA A 87 12.19 9.02 6.60
CA ALA A 87 11.59 9.90 7.59
C ALA A 87 11.21 9.14 8.90
N PRO A 88 12.21 8.61 9.65
CA PRO A 88 11.94 7.79 10.83
C PRO A 88 11.27 8.57 11.97
N ASP A 89 11.56 9.86 12.12
CA ASP A 89 10.96 10.70 13.15
C ASP A 89 9.48 10.98 12.86
N GLU A 90 9.16 11.27 11.59
CA GLU A 90 7.79 11.47 11.16
C GLU A 90 6.97 10.18 11.29
N TYR A 91 7.56 9.05 10.91
CA TYR A 91 6.98 7.74 11.16
C TYR A 91 6.72 7.47 12.65
N ARG A 92 7.66 7.86 13.53
CA ARG A 92 7.47 7.76 14.99
C ARG A 92 6.31 8.63 15.45
N ARG A 93 6.19 9.87 14.95
CA ARG A 93 5.08 10.77 15.27
C ARG A 93 3.74 10.19 14.83
N LEU A 94 3.65 9.68 13.60
CA LEU A 94 2.45 9.01 13.07
C LEU A 94 2.02 7.86 14.00
N ARG A 95 2.96 7.03 14.46
CA ARG A 95 2.67 5.93 15.41
C ARG A 95 2.20 6.44 16.78
N CYS A 96 2.78 7.50 17.30
CA CYS A 96 2.36 8.11 18.57
C CYS A 96 0.96 8.71 18.47
N LEU A 97 0.66 9.41 17.37
CA LEU A 97 -0.66 10.00 17.10
C LEU A 97 -1.74 8.93 17.04
N ARG A 98 -1.46 7.81 16.36
CA ARG A 98 -2.38 6.67 16.29
C ARG A 98 -2.71 6.11 17.67
N ARG A 99 -1.69 5.88 18.51
CA ARG A 99 -1.88 5.39 19.88
C ARG A 99 -2.71 6.36 20.72
N ARG A 100 -2.52 7.68 20.55
CA ARG A 100 -3.32 8.69 21.25
C ARG A 100 -4.79 8.64 20.81
N ARG A 101 -5.05 8.56 19.50
CA ARG A 101 -6.43 8.47 18.97
C ARG A 101 -7.16 7.21 19.47
N GLU A 102 -6.47 6.09 19.57
CA GLU A 102 -7.01 4.85 20.16
C GLU A 102 -7.37 5.02 21.65
N GLN A 103 -6.55 5.75 22.42
CA GLN A 103 -6.82 6.05 23.83
C GLN A 103 -8.00 7.03 23.99
N ASP A 104 -8.04 8.10 23.20
CA ASP A 104 -9.13 9.09 23.20
C ASP A 104 -10.48 8.42 22.88
N GLY A 105 -10.51 7.51 21.89
CA GLY A 105 -11.71 6.73 21.56
C GLY A 105 -12.19 5.83 22.71
N LEU A 106 -11.28 5.28 23.51
CA LEU A 106 -11.62 4.43 24.66
C LEU A 106 -12.17 5.23 25.85
N LEU A 107 -11.71 6.47 26.04
CA LEU A 107 -12.24 7.39 27.05
C LEU A 107 -13.67 7.80 26.68
N GLN A 108 -13.87 8.21 25.43
CA GLN A 108 -15.19 8.64 24.94
C GLN A 108 -16.24 7.53 25.03
N SER A 109 -15.86 6.28 24.75
CA SER A 109 -16.73 5.12 24.89
C SER A 109 -17.24 4.88 26.33
N GLN A 110 -16.43 5.24 27.34
CA GLN A 110 -16.82 5.11 28.76
C GLN A 110 -17.76 6.23 29.20
N GLU A 111 -17.60 7.44 28.65
CA GLU A 111 -18.47 8.58 28.90
C GLU A 111 -19.88 8.36 28.31
N ASP A 112 -19.96 7.83 27.08
CA ASP A 112 -21.23 7.47 26.44
C ASP A 112 -21.94 6.31 27.18
N ALA A 113 -21.19 5.34 27.70
CA ALA A 113 -21.76 4.24 28.50
C ALA A 113 -22.27 4.70 29.88
N ALA A 114 -21.66 5.73 30.48
CA ALA A 114 -22.12 6.31 31.75
C ALA A 114 -23.32 7.26 31.58
N ALA A 115 -23.50 7.87 30.40
CA ALA A 115 -24.64 8.74 30.08
C ALA A 115 -25.92 7.97 29.72
N ALA A 116 -25.83 6.66 29.45
CA ALA A 116 -26.99 5.79 29.23
C ALA A 116 -27.70 5.45 30.55
N VAL A 117 -28.52 6.40 31.05
CA VAL A 117 -29.43 6.19 32.18
C VAL A 117 -30.56 5.23 31.78
N PRO A 118 -30.80 4.12 32.51
CA PRO A 118 -31.90 3.20 32.22
C PRO A 118 -33.24 3.82 32.62
N LEU A 119 -34.15 4.01 31.66
CA LEU A 119 -35.58 4.13 31.94
C LEU A 119 -36.26 2.85 31.46
N GLU A 120 -36.54 1.97 32.42
CA GLU A 120 -37.40 0.80 32.30
C GLU A 120 -38.85 1.22 32.02
N THR A 121 -39.42 0.79 30.89
CA THR A 121 -40.85 0.49 30.80
C THR A 121 -41.10 -0.70 29.87
N SER A 122 -41.94 -1.62 30.34
CA SER A 122 -42.16 -3.01 29.95
C SER A 122 -42.95 -3.23 28.62
N PRO A 123 -43.13 -4.48 28.14
CA PRO A 123 -43.42 -4.85 26.75
C PRO A 123 -44.92 -5.05 26.42
N PRO A 124 -45.25 -5.37 25.15
CA PRO A 124 -46.14 -6.52 24.93
C PRO A 124 -45.71 -7.49 23.80
N ARG A 125 -46.11 -8.75 23.98
CA ARG A 125 -46.20 -9.87 23.01
C ARG A 125 -47.22 -9.52 21.89
N THR A 126 -47.29 -10.07 20.68
CA THR A 126 -47.26 -11.46 20.19
C THR A 126 -47.31 -11.48 18.64
N ALA A 127 -46.92 -12.59 18.00
CA ALA A 127 -47.27 -13.07 16.63
C ALA A 127 -46.52 -12.38 15.46
N GLN A 128 -45.98 -13.03 14.43
CA GLN A 128 -46.04 -14.41 13.89
C GLN A 128 -44.91 -14.55 12.83
N ASP A 129 -44.29 -15.74 12.73
CA ASP A 129 -43.56 -16.27 11.56
C ASP A 129 -44.58 -16.75 10.49
N PRO A 130 -44.22 -17.14 9.23
CA PRO A 130 -42.90 -17.23 8.58
C PRO A 130 -42.86 -16.69 7.12
N LEU A 131 -41.66 -16.41 6.57
CA LEU A 131 -41.23 -17.01 5.29
C LEU A 131 -39.77 -16.63 4.94
N SER A 132 -38.90 -17.61 5.11
CA SER A 132 -37.81 -18.01 4.21
C SER A 132 -37.56 -17.12 2.98
N THR A 133 -36.39 -16.47 2.94
CA THR A 133 -35.65 -16.26 1.68
C THR A 133 -34.17 -16.53 1.96
N ALA A 134 -33.66 -17.56 1.30
CA ALA A 134 -32.32 -18.09 1.44
C ALA A 134 -31.24 -17.09 0.99
N PRO A 135 -30.06 -17.08 1.63
CA PRO A 135 -28.92 -16.32 1.15
C PRO A 135 -28.31 -16.99 -0.08
N LEU A 136 -28.01 -16.17 -1.09
CA LEU A 136 -27.32 -16.58 -2.32
C LEU A 136 -25.90 -17.07 -2.00
N PRO A 137 -25.41 -18.11 -2.71
CA PRO A 137 -24.12 -18.71 -2.44
C PRO A 137 -22.97 -17.76 -2.82
N VAL A 138 -22.13 -17.47 -1.83
CA VAL A 138 -20.81 -16.85 -2.03
C VAL A 138 -19.98 -17.84 -2.84
N GLN A 139 -19.67 -17.49 -4.09
CA GLN A 139 -18.74 -18.27 -4.88
C GLN A 139 -17.34 -18.13 -4.30
N ILE A 140 -16.84 -19.26 -3.80
CA ILE A 140 -15.45 -19.52 -3.48
C ILE A 140 -14.65 -19.28 -4.76
N VAL A 141 -13.82 -18.24 -4.77
CA VAL A 141 -12.80 -18.08 -5.80
C VAL A 141 -11.78 -19.18 -5.58
N GLU A 142 -11.74 -20.08 -6.55
CA GLU A 142 -10.81 -21.20 -6.67
C GLU A 142 -9.38 -20.72 -6.43
N GLN A 143 -8.74 -21.32 -5.42
CA GLN A 143 -7.34 -21.10 -5.14
C GLN A 143 -6.53 -21.56 -6.35
N VAL A 144 -5.87 -20.59 -7.01
CA VAL A 144 -4.83 -20.87 -7.99
C VAL A 144 -3.74 -21.68 -7.28
N PRO A 145 -3.37 -22.89 -7.76
CA PRO A 145 -2.34 -23.70 -7.12
C PRO A 145 -0.99 -22.96 -7.17
N PRO A 146 -0.12 -23.13 -6.15
CA PRO A 146 1.19 -22.51 -6.14
C PRO A 146 1.98 -22.98 -7.38
N GLN A 147 2.31 -22.02 -8.24
CA GLN A 147 3.17 -22.24 -9.39
C GLN A 147 4.60 -22.43 -8.86
N GLU A 148 5.01 -23.69 -8.76
CA GLU A 148 6.37 -24.08 -8.45
C GLU A 148 7.29 -23.76 -9.65
N PHE A 149 8.30 -22.90 -9.45
CA PHE A 149 9.26 -22.55 -10.50
C PHE A 149 10.61 -23.23 -10.25
N PRO A 150 10.81 -24.47 -10.74
CA PRO A 150 12.07 -25.18 -10.52
C PRO A 150 13.20 -24.55 -11.34
N CYS A 151 14.30 -24.21 -10.66
CA CYS A 151 15.52 -23.75 -11.32
C CYS A 151 16.11 -24.85 -12.21
N LYS A 152 16.24 -24.61 -13.52
CA LYS A 152 16.78 -25.57 -14.50
C LYS A 152 18.29 -25.85 -14.37
N LEU A 153 19.00 -25.15 -13.48
CA LEU A 153 20.43 -25.38 -13.21
C LEU A 153 20.69 -26.11 -11.88
N CYS A 154 19.76 -26.11 -10.93
CA CYS A 154 19.98 -26.71 -9.60
C CYS A 154 18.78 -27.43 -8.96
N GLY A 155 17.62 -27.48 -9.61
CA GLY A 155 16.48 -28.30 -9.19
C GLY A 155 15.73 -27.82 -7.94
N ARG A 156 16.11 -26.69 -7.34
CA ARG A 156 15.35 -26.10 -6.22
C ARG A 156 14.06 -25.44 -6.70
N VAL A 157 13.00 -25.67 -5.95
CA VAL A 157 11.66 -25.12 -6.14
C VAL A 157 11.49 -23.91 -5.22
N PHE A 158 10.97 -22.81 -5.75
CA PHE A 158 10.65 -21.57 -5.03
C PHE A 158 9.15 -21.28 -5.14
#